data_AF-A0AAE1DEZ7-F1
#
_entry.id   AF-A0AAE1DEZ7-F1
#
_cell.length_a   1.000
_cell.length_b   1.000
_cell.length_c   1.000
_cell.angle_alpha   90.00
_cell.angle_beta   90.00
_cell.angle_gamma   90.00
#
_symmetry.space_group_name_H-M   'P 1'
#
loop_
_entity.id
_entity.type
_entity.pdbx_description
1 polymer ?
#
loop_
_entity_poly.entity_id
_entity_poly.type
_entity_poly.pdbx_seq_one_letter_code
_entity_poly.pdbx_strand_id
1 'polypeptide(L)'
;MNTSNFDMEEFIKLGRDLGLEGDQLLQFTEKRQAEAFEREERNKDRGLKRLELEAEAFEHEERNKDRGLKRLELEAEAFEHEERNKDRGLKRLELEAEAFEHEERNKDRGLKRLELEAEAFEHEERNKDRGFKWFELEAEAFKRGERNKDRELKRIELAAEQEHFKEADKRRAHELEMKSLELSAAETKDLGSSADEAARAPKLPSFNENSDEMDAYLERSERFSKDNNWQEAAWAVRLSALLTGNSLEFFSRLPKEEADDHRELKLALLRHYDYTDDGYRRKLRNCKPEEGETRDLFIERIKSYLEKCLATAGLNEDYADIQDLIQKERLSQRINCPP
;
A
#
# COMPACT_ATOMS: atom_id res chain seq x y z
N MET A 1 -106.43 12.16 9.41
CA MET A 1 -107.73 12.36 10.07
C MET A 1 -108.77 12.60 8.98
N ASN A 2 -109.44 11.54 8.54
CA ASN A 2 -110.65 11.59 7.73
C ASN A 2 -111.43 10.34 8.13
N THR A 3 -112.08 10.41 9.30
CA THR A 3 -113.01 9.36 9.74
C THR A 3 -114.24 9.49 8.88
N SER A 4 -114.46 8.48 8.05
CA SER A 4 -115.65 8.29 7.21
C SER A 4 -116.89 8.55 8.05
N ASN A 5 -117.55 9.68 7.80
CA ASN A 5 -118.90 9.93 8.25
C ASN A 5 -119.78 8.95 7.47
N PHE A 6 -119.94 7.73 7.97
CA PHE A 6 -120.95 6.84 7.43
C PHE A 6 -122.29 7.53 7.70
N ASP A 7 -122.84 8.15 6.66
CA ASP A 7 -124.05 8.93 6.78
C ASP A 7 -125.17 8.01 7.25
N MET A 8 -125.43 8.05 8.56
CA MET A 8 -126.57 7.46 9.23
C MET A 8 -127.85 7.70 8.44
N GLU A 9 -127.95 8.88 7.85
CA GLU A 9 -129.06 9.30 7.00
C GLU A 9 -129.23 8.42 5.75
N GLU A 10 -128.16 7.93 5.13
CA GLU A 10 -128.23 7.01 4.00
C GLU A 10 -128.73 5.62 4.43
N PHE A 11 -128.27 5.11 5.57
CA PHE A 11 -128.76 3.83 6.09
C PHE A 11 -130.22 3.91 6.56
N ILE A 12 -130.62 5.03 7.17
CA ILE A 12 -132.01 5.29 7.57
C ILE A 12 -132.92 5.39 6.34
N LYS A 13 -132.50 6.09 5.27
CA LYS A 13 -133.23 6.16 4.00
C LYS A 13 -133.38 4.76 3.37
N LEU A 14 -132.28 4.02 3.27
CA LEU A 14 -132.29 2.67 2.69
C LEU A 14 -133.20 1.71 3.48
N GLY A 15 -133.22 1.80 4.82
CA GLY A 15 -134.10 0.98 5.65
C GLY A 15 -135.59 1.34 5.50
N ARG A 16 -135.91 2.63 5.36
CA ARG A 16 -137.29 3.09 5.06
C ARG A 16 -137.74 2.67 3.66
N ASP A 17 -136.87 2.76 2.66
CA ASP A 17 -137.15 2.29 1.29
C ASP A 17 -137.39 0.78 1.22
N LEU A 18 -136.82 0.02 2.17
CA LEU A 18 -137.06 -1.41 2.37
C LEU A 18 -138.32 -1.71 3.20
N GLY A 19 -139.06 -0.69 3.65
CA GLY A 19 -140.31 -0.83 4.40
C GLY A 19 -140.15 -1.16 5.89
N LEU A 20 -138.98 -0.91 6.48
CA LEU A 20 -138.71 -1.15 7.90
C LEU A 20 -139.10 0.07 8.75
N GLU A 21 -139.78 -0.15 9.88
CA GLU A 21 -140.26 0.91 10.78
C GLU A 21 -139.95 0.58 12.25
N GLY A 22 -139.89 1.61 13.11
CA GLY A 22 -139.65 1.46 14.55
C GLY A 22 -138.37 0.70 14.89
N ASP A 23 -138.49 -0.32 15.75
CA ASP A 23 -137.35 -1.15 16.21
C ASP A 23 -136.66 -1.93 15.07
N GLN A 24 -137.38 -2.31 14.02
CA GLN A 24 -136.80 -3.05 12.89
C GLN A 24 -135.86 -2.16 12.07
N LEU A 25 -136.20 -0.88 11.93
CA LEU A 25 -135.34 0.10 11.27
C LEU A 25 -134.10 0.41 12.10
N LEU A 26 -134.24 0.50 13.44
CA LEU A 26 -133.14 0.72 14.35
C LEU A 26 -132.12 -0.44 14.28
N GLN A 27 -132.58 -1.69 14.39
CA GLN A 27 -131.72 -2.87 14.30
C GLN A 27 -131.02 -2.99 12.93
N PHE A 28 -131.71 -2.65 11.84
CA PHE A 28 -131.11 -2.64 10.50
C PHE A 28 -129.99 -1.60 10.37
N THR A 29 -130.23 -0.38 10.84
CA THR A 29 -129.26 0.72 10.75
C THR A 29 -128.04 0.46 11.64
N GLU A 30 -128.24 0.01 12.89
CA GLU A 30 -127.17 -0.39 13.81
C GLU A 30 -126.32 -1.53 13.23
N LYS A 31 -126.96 -2.57 12.66
CA LYS A 31 -126.25 -3.68 12.01
C LYS A 31 -125.45 -3.22 10.79
N ARG A 32 -126.00 -2.33 9.96
CA ARG A 32 -125.29 -1.78 8.78
C ARG A 32 -124.11 -0.91 9.18
N GLN A 33 -124.24 -0.12 10.25
CA GLN A 33 -123.13 0.64 10.81
C GLN A 33 -122.03 -0.27 11.35
N ALA A 34 -122.37 -1.33 12.08
CA ALA A 34 -121.41 -2.31 12.56
C ALA A 34 -120.67 -3.01 11.39
N GLU A 35 -121.40 -3.47 10.37
CA GLU A 35 -120.81 -4.07 9.15
C GLU A 35 -119.89 -3.10 8.40
N ALA A 36 -120.25 -1.82 8.35
CA ALA A 36 -119.46 -0.77 7.72
C ALA A 36 -118.15 -0.50 8.47
N PHE A 37 -118.22 -0.41 9.80
CA PHE A 37 -117.05 -0.28 10.68
C PHE A 37 -116.11 -1.48 10.54
N GLU A 38 -116.62 -2.71 10.60
CA GLU A 38 -115.83 -3.94 10.40
C GLU A 38 -115.18 -4.01 9.00
N ARG A 39 -115.83 -3.46 7.97
CA ARG A 39 -115.24 -3.39 6.62
C ARG A 39 -114.12 -2.35 6.56
N GLU A 40 -114.30 -1.20 7.20
CA GLU A 40 -113.27 -0.17 7.29
C GLU A 40 -112.05 -0.67 8.08
N GLU A 41 -112.27 -1.36 9.19
CA GLU A 41 -111.23 -1.98 10.01
C GLU A 41 -110.47 -3.05 9.20
N ARG A 42 -111.18 -3.96 8.52
CA ARG A 42 -110.55 -4.92 7.60
C ARG A 42 -109.79 -4.26 6.46
N ASN A 43 -110.25 -3.12 5.95
CA ASN A 43 -109.54 -2.36 4.92
C ASN A 43 -108.28 -1.69 5.48
N LYS A 44 -108.31 -1.17 6.71
CA LYS A 44 -107.13 -0.66 7.43
C LYS A 44 -106.13 -1.78 7.68
N ASP A 45 -106.56 -2.95 8.13
CA ASP A 45 -105.71 -4.12 8.34
C ASP A 45 -105.03 -4.58 7.05
N ARG A 46 -105.78 -4.57 5.94
CA ARG A 46 -105.21 -4.87 4.60
C ARG A 46 -104.23 -3.81 4.16
N GLY A 47 -104.49 -2.54 4.45
CA GLY A 47 -103.58 -1.43 4.19
C GLY A 47 -102.29 -1.54 4.99
N LEU A 48 -102.40 -1.84 6.29
CA LEU A 48 -101.27 -2.07 7.19
C LEU A 48 -100.41 -3.25 6.72
N LYS A 49 -101.02 -4.39 6.39
CA LYS A 49 -100.29 -5.56 5.84
C LYS A 49 -99.56 -5.25 4.53
N ARG A 50 -100.13 -4.41 3.66
CA ARG A 50 -99.45 -3.98 2.43
C ARG A 50 -98.21 -3.14 2.73
N LEU A 51 -98.34 -2.18 3.64
CA LEU A 51 -97.22 -1.33 4.07
C LEU A 51 -96.13 -2.14 4.76
N GLU A 52 -96.50 -3.13 5.57
CA GLU A 52 -95.56 -4.04 6.24
C GLU A 52 -94.74 -4.86 5.22
N LEU A 53 -95.41 -5.47 4.24
CA LEU A 53 -94.73 -6.19 3.17
C LEU A 53 -93.82 -5.29 2.32
N GLU A 54 -94.23 -4.04 2.08
CA GLU A 54 -93.43 -3.06 1.35
C GLU A 54 -92.18 -2.64 2.14
N ALA A 55 -92.30 -2.46 3.45
CA ALA A 55 -91.17 -2.21 4.35
C ALA A 55 -90.20 -3.41 4.39
N GLU A 56 -90.71 -4.63 4.50
CA GLU A 56 -89.89 -5.85 4.44
C GLU A 56 -89.14 -6.00 3.11
N ALA A 57 -89.80 -5.67 2.00
CA ALA A 57 -89.17 -5.69 0.67
C ALA A 57 -88.02 -4.67 0.57
N PHE A 58 -88.23 -3.46 1.11
CA PHE A 58 -87.20 -2.44 1.16
C PHE A 58 -85.99 -2.88 2.00
N GLU A 59 -86.23 -3.42 3.20
CA GLU A 59 -85.14 -3.95 4.04
C GLU A 59 -84.38 -5.08 3.35
N HIS A 60 -85.08 -5.97 2.65
CA HIS A 60 -84.42 -7.06 1.90
C HIS A 60 -83.57 -6.52 0.74
N GLU A 61 -84.04 -5.47 0.05
CA GLU A 61 -83.28 -4.80 -1.00
C GLU A 61 -82.02 -4.13 -0.44
N GLU A 62 -82.12 -3.45 0.70
CA GLU A 62 -80.99 -2.83 1.40
C GLU A 62 -79.96 -3.87 1.83
N ARG A 63 -80.39 -4.97 2.45
CA ARG A 63 -79.50 -6.10 2.80
C ARG A 63 -78.81 -6.70 1.57
N ASN A 64 -79.46 -6.73 0.41
CA ASN A 64 -78.85 -7.20 -0.83
C ASN A 64 -77.80 -6.21 -1.37
N LYS A 65 -78.05 -4.90 -1.27
CA LYS A 65 -77.06 -3.87 -1.58
C LYS A 65 -75.84 -3.98 -0.68
N ASP A 66 -76.04 -4.14 0.63
CA ASP A 66 -74.95 -4.33 1.60
C ASP A 66 -74.09 -5.56 1.28
N ARG A 67 -74.73 -6.68 0.89
CA ARG A 67 -74.01 -7.88 0.45
C ARG A 67 -73.28 -7.68 -0.88
N GLY A 68 -73.80 -6.82 -1.75
CA GLY A 68 -73.14 -6.42 -2.99
C GLY A 68 -71.89 -5.59 -2.70
N LEU A 69 -72.01 -4.57 -1.85
CA LEU A 69 -70.92 -3.70 -1.42
C LEU A 69 -69.78 -4.49 -0.76
N LYS A 70 -70.10 -5.39 0.19
CA LYS A 70 -69.10 -6.24 0.83
C LYS A 70 -68.34 -7.13 -0.15
N ARG A 71 -69.02 -7.62 -1.21
CA ARG A 71 -68.35 -8.42 -2.25
C ARG A 71 -67.38 -7.58 -3.07
N LEU A 72 -67.79 -6.38 -3.47
CA LEU A 72 -66.93 -5.45 -4.20
C LEU A 72 -65.72 -5.01 -3.37
N GLU A 73 -65.90 -4.80 -2.07
CA GLU A 73 -64.81 -4.46 -1.14
C GLU A 73 -63.78 -5.58 -1.06
N LEU A 74 -64.21 -6.82 -0.87
CA LEU A 74 -63.30 -7.99 -0.87
C LEU A 74 -62.57 -8.17 -2.21
N GLU A 75 -63.25 -7.89 -3.33
CA GLU A 75 -62.64 -7.97 -4.66
C GLU A 75 -61.58 -6.87 -4.87
N ALA A 76 -61.84 -5.65 -4.37
CA ALA A 76 -60.86 -4.57 -4.37
C ALA A 76 -59.64 -4.90 -3.50
N GLU A 77 -59.85 -5.45 -2.30
CA GLU A 77 -58.75 -5.90 -1.43
C GLU A 77 -57.91 -7.00 -2.07
N ALA A 78 -58.55 -7.94 -2.77
CA ALA A 78 -57.85 -9.01 -3.48
C ALA A 78 -56.98 -8.45 -4.62
N PHE A 79 -57.49 -7.47 -5.38
CA PHE A 79 -56.73 -6.80 -6.42
C PHE A 79 -55.50 -6.06 -5.86
N GLU A 80 -55.67 -5.30 -4.78
CA GLU A 80 -54.55 -4.61 -4.12
C GLU A 80 -53.50 -5.59 -3.61
N HIS A 81 -53.92 -6.74 -3.06
CA HIS A 81 -53.00 -7.76 -2.61
C HIS A 81 -52.24 -8.40 -3.79
N GLU A 82 -52.89 -8.58 -4.93
CA GLU A 82 -52.25 -9.06 -6.15
C GLU A 82 -51.22 -8.07 -6.68
N GLU A 83 -51.51 -6.77 -6.73
CA GLU A 83 -50.54 -5.72 -7.09
C GLU A 83 -49.34 -5.73 -6.12
N ARG A 84 -49.59 -5.77 -4.82
CA ARG A 84 -48.51 -5.85 -3.82
C ARG A 84 -47.63 -7.08 -4.02
N ASN A 85 -48.19 -8.21 -4.46
CA ASN A 85 -47.41 -9.40 -4.78
C ASN A 85 -46.60 -9.25 -6.07
N LYS A 86 -47.15 -8.60 -7.09
CA LYS A 86 -46.41 -8.26 -8.33
C LYS A 86 -45.24 -7.33 -8.03
N ASP A 87 -45.45 -6.29 -7.23
CA ASP A 87 -44.40 -5.35 -6.81
C ASP A 87 -43.27 -6.06 -6.04
N ARG A 88 -43.62 -6.98 -5.15
CA ARG A 88 -42.64 -7.81 -4.45
C ARG A 88 -41.88 -8.75 -5.40
N GLY A 89 -42.55 -9.27 -6.43
CA GLY A 89 -41.92 -10.08 -7.47
C GLY A 89 -40.92 -9.26 -8.29
N LEU A 90 -41.33 -8.07 -8.74
CA LEU A 90 -40.47 -7.14 -9.49
C LEU A 90 -39.22 -6.75 -8.70
N LYS A 91 -39.37 -6.39 -7.42
CA LYS A 91 -38.21 -6.06 -6.55
C LYS A 91 -37.24 -7.23 -6.39
N ARG A 92 -37.71 -8.47 -6.35
CA ARG A 92 -36.82 -9.65 -6.29
C ARG A 92 -36.03 -9.81 -7.59
N LEU A 93 -36.71 -9.68 -8.73
CA LEU A 93 -36.07 -9.77 -10.03
C LEU A 93 -35.04 -8.66 -10.24
N GLU A 94 -35.32 -7.45 -9.78
CA GLU A 94 -34.39 -6.32 -9.82
C GLU A 94 -33.12 -6.62 -9.00
N LEU A 95 -33.27 -7.09 -7.76
CA LEU A 95 -32.13 -7.49 -6.92
C LEU A 95 -31.32 -8.65 -7.54
N GLU A 96 -31.98 -9.59 -8.20
CA GLU A 96 -31.32 -10.70 -8.88
C GLU A 96 -30.52 -10.22 -10.10
N ALA A 97 -31.06 -9.27 -10.87
CA ALA A 97 -30.36 -8.63 -11.98
C ALA A 97 -29.13 -7.84 -11.50
N GLU A 98 -29.27 -7.05 -10.43
CA GLU A 98 -28.14 -6.33 -9.81
C GLU A 98 -27.04 -7.28 -9.32
N ALA A 99 -27.42 -8.41 -8.72
CA ALA A 99 -26.48 -9.43 -8.27
C ALA A 99 -25.70 -10.04 -9.45
N PHE A 100 -26.37 -10.33 -10.56
CA PHE A 100 -25.75 -10.83 -11.78
C PHE A 100 -24.73 -9.85 -12.35
N GLU A 101 -25.10 -8.56 -12.47
CA GLU A 101 -24.17 -7.53 -12.95
C GLU A 101 -22.95 -7.38 -12.04
N HIS A 102 -23.15 -7.48 -10.72
CA HIS A 102 -22.05 -7.42 -9.76
C HIS A 102 -21.11 -8.63 -9.90
N GLU A 103 -21.66 -9.82 -10.17
CA GLU A 103 -20.87 -11.02 -10.44
C GLU A 103 -20.04 -10.87 -11.72
N GLU A 104 -20.63 -10.35 -12.80
CA GLU A 104 -19.94 -10.09 -14.06
C GLU A 104 -18.79 -9.07 -13.87
N ARG A 105 -19.07 -7.95 -13.19
CA ARG A 105 -18.03 -6.97 -12.81
C ARG A 105 -16.90 -7.58 -11.99
N ASN A 106 -17.20 -8.54 -11.12
CA ASN A 106 -16.17 -9.24 -10.35
C ASN A 106 -15.33 -10.19 -11.21
N LYS A 107 -15.94 -10.87 -12.18
CA LYS A 107 -15.23 -11.69 -13.17
C LYS A 107 -14.29 -10.83 -14.01
N ASP A 108 -14.75 -9.69 -14.51
CA ASP A 108 -13.92 -8.75 -15.28
C ASP A 108 -12.71 -8.25 -14.48
N ARG A 109 -12.92 -7.89 -13.21
CA ARG A 109 -11.83 -7.51 -12.30
C ARG A 109 -10.87 -8.67 -12.04
N GLY A 110 -11.37 -9.90 -11.99
CA GLY A 110 -10.56 -11.12 -11.88
C GLY A 110 -9.68 -11.32 -13.12
N LEU A 111 -10.29 -11.25 -14.31
CA LEU A 111 -9.58 -11.37 -15.59
C LEU A 111 -8.49 -10.33 -15.74
N LYS A 112 -8.79 -9.06 -15.44
CA LYS A 112 -7.79 -7.97 -15.52
C LYS A 112 -6.61 -8.15 -14.57
N ARG A 113 -6.83 -8.76 -13.40
CA ARG A 113 -5.73 -9.11 -12.48
C ARG A 113 -4.83 -10.20 -13.06
N LEU A 114 -5.42 -11.24 -13.62
CA LEU A 114 -4.67 -12.34 -14.25
C LEU A 114 -3.87 -11.84 -15.46
N GLU A 115 -4.43 -10.93 -16.25
CA GLU A 115 -3.74 -10.30 -17.38
C GLU A 115 -2.50 -9.53 -16.91
N LEU A 116 -2.63 -8.68 -15.88
CA LEU A 116 -1.50 -7.94 -15.31
C LEU A 116 -0.43 -8.88 -14.72
N GLU A 117 -0.84 -9.99 -14.11
CA GLU A 117 0.09 -10.99 -13.56
C GLU A 117 0.86 -11.71 -14.69
N ALA A 118 0.18 -12.05 -15.79
CA ALA A 118 0.83 -12.62 -16.97
C ALA A 118 1.83 -11.64 -17.61
N GLU A 119 1.46 -10.36 -17.76
CA GLU A 119 2.36 -9.32 -18.27
C GLU A 119 3.60 -9.14 -17.37
N ALA A 120 3.41 -9.18 -16.05
CA ALA A 120 4.50 -9.09 -15.08
C ALA A 120 5.47 -10.28 -15.21
N PHE A 121 4.95 -11.49 -15.38
CA PHE A 121 5.75 -12.69 -15.60
C PHE A 121 6.58 -12.58 -16.90
N GLU A 122 5.95 -12.19 -18.01
CA GLU A 122 6.68 -11.97 -19.28
C GLU A 122 7.73 -10.87 -19.18
N HIS A 123 7.47 -9.83 -18.39
CA HIS A 123 8.44 -8.77 -18.14
C HIS A 123 9.63 -9.28 -17.29
N GLU A 124 9.37 -10.15 -16.32
CA GLU A 124 10.41 -10.78 -15.51
C GLU A 124 11.31 -11.70 -16.34
N GLU A 125 10.74 -12.54 -17.20
CA GLU A 125 11.54 -13.37 -18.12
C GLU A 125 12.40 -12.52 -19.06
N ARG A 126 11.82 -11.48 -19.67
CA ARG A 126 12.59 -10.53 -20.50
C ARG A 126 13.73 -9.87 -19.74
N ASN A 127 13.53 -9.57 -18.45
CA ASN A 127 14.60 -9.02 -17.60
C ASN A 127 15.69 -10.04 -17.29
N LYS A 128 15.33 -11.31 -17.06
CA LYS A 128 16.30 -12.40 -16.90
C LYS A 128 17.14 -12.57 -18.17
N ASP A 129 16.51 -12.61 -19.34
CA ASP A 129 17.21 -12.72 -20.63
C ASP A 129 18.17 -11.56 -20.88
N ARG A 130 17.73 -10.33 -20.59
CA ARG A 130 18.61 -9.15 -20.66
C ARG A 130 19.79 -9.26 -19.70
N GLY A 131 19.55 -9.75 -18.49
CA GLY A 131 20.59 -10.00 -17.49
C GLY A 131 21.60 -11.03 -17.99
N PHE A 132 21.15 -12.18 -18.49
CA PHE A 132 22.02 -13.21 -19.07
C PHE A 132 22.86 -12.67 -20.23
N LYS A 133 22.23 -11.94 -21.16
CA LYS A 133 22.95 -11.32 -22.28
C LYS A 133 23.99 -10.30 -21.82
N TRP A 134 23.69 -9.53 -20.78
CA TRP A 134 24.63 -8.58 -20.19
C TRP A 134 25.85 -9.28 -19.60
N PHE A 135 25.64 -10.36 -18.82
CA PHE A 135 26.73 -11.17 -18.28
C PHE A 135 27.60 -11.80 -19.37
N GLU A 136 27.00 -12.27 -20.46
CA GLU A 136 27.75 -12.82 -21.60
C GLU A 136 28.65 -11.76 -22.25
N LEU A 137 28.11 -10.56 -22.50
CA LEU A 137 28.87 -9.44 -23.04
C LEU A 137 30.02 -9.01 -22.11
N GLU A 138 29.78 -9.01 -20.80
CA GLU A 138 30.79 -8.63 -19.83
C GLU A 138 31.91 -9.67 -19.73
N ALA A 139 31.58 -10.96 -19.78
CA ALA A 139 32.58 -12.03 -19.85
C ALA A 139 33.41 -11.96 -21.14
N GLU A 140 32.80 -11.62 -22.28
CA GLU A 140 33.54 -11.38 -23.53
C GLU A 140 34.46 -10.16 -23.46
N ALA A 141 33.98 -9.07 -22.86
CA ALA A 141 34.77 -7.85 -22.64
C ALA A 141 35.98 -8.13 -21.75
N PHE A 142 35.79 -8.90 -20.68
CA PHE A 142 36.88 -9.33 -19.79
C PHE A 142 37.95 -10.14 -20.55
N LYS A 143 37.55 -11.18 -21.29
CA LYS A 143 38.46 -11.98 -22.13
C LYS A 143 39.16 -11.13 -23.20
N ARG A 144 38.49 -10.10 -23.75
CA ARG A 144 39.11 -9.15 -24.68
C ARG A 144 40.16 -8.27 -23.97
N GLY A 145 39.88 -7.84 -22.74
CA GLY A 145 40.81 -7.12 -21.89
C GLY A 145 42.09 -7.90 -21.60
N GLU A 146 41.97 -9.18 -21.20
CA GLU A 146 43.14 -10.05 -20.98
C GLU A 146 43.99 -10.21 -22.25
N ARG A 147 43.35 -10.51 -23.39
CA ARG A 147 44.06 -10.61 -24.68
C ARG A 147 44.78 -9.32 -25.06
N ASN A 148 44.23 -8.16 -24.70
CA ASN A 148 44.89 -6.88 -24.95
C ASN A 148 46.10 -6.67 -24.03
N LYS A 149 45.99 -7.01 -22.74
CA LYS A 149 47.12 -6.98 -21.79
C LYS A 149 48.26 -7.90 -22.25
N ASP A 150 47.94 -9.12 -22.68
CA ASP A 150 48.93 -10.07 -23.21
C ASP A 150 49.65 -9.53 -24.45
N ARG A 151 48.91 -8.89 -25.37
CA ARG A 151 49.49 -8.24 -26.54
C ARG A 151 50.41 -7.10 -26.16
N GLU A 152 50.05 -6.31 -25.16
CA GLU A 152 50.84 -5.18 -24.68
C GLU A 152 52.12 -5.65 -23.96
N LEU A 153 52.02 -6.65 -23.10
CA LEU A 153 53.17 -7.29 -22.47
C LEU A 153 54.17 -7.80 -23.50
N LYS A 154 53.71 -8.51 -24.55
CA LYS A 154 54.57 -8.96 -25.65
C LYS A 154 55.26 -7.80 -26.40
N ARG A 155 54.58 -6.66 -26.54
CA ARG A 155 55.17 -5.46 -27.17
C ARG A 155 56.25 -4.84 -26.29
N ILE A 156 56.03 -4.78 -24.98
CA ILE A 156 57.01 -4.28 -24.01
C ILE A 156 58.24 -5.21 -23.96
N GLU A 157 58.03 -6.53 -23.90
CA GLU A 157 59.11 -7.52 -23.89
C GLU A 157 59.98 -7.42 -25.15
N LEU A 158 59.35 -7.36 -26.33
CA LEU A 158 60.08 -7.17 -27.60
C LEU A 158 60.85 -5.84 -27.64
N ALA A 159 60.28 -4.76 -27.10
CA ALA A 159 60.96 -3.47 -27.01
C ALA A 159 62.18 -3.53 -26.08
N ALA A 160 62.04 -4.17 -24.91
CA ALA A 160 63.12 -4.37 -23.96
C ALA A 160 64.26 -5.23 -24.55
N GLU A 161 63.94 -6.30 -25.29
CA GLU A 161 64.94 -7.09 -26.01
C GLU A 161 65.70 -6.26 -27.06
N GLN A 162 64.99 -5.43 -27.83
CA GLN A 162 65.62 -4.53 -28.79
C GLN A 162 66.52 -3.50 -28.11
N GLU A 163 66.12 -2.96 -26.96
CA GLU A 163 66.95 -2.05 -26.18
C GLU A 163 68.17 -2.75 -25.60
N HIS A 164 68.02 -3.94 -25.02
CA HIS A 164 69.15 -4.75 -24.56
C HIS A 164 70.15 -5.06 -25.69
N PHE A 165 69.66 -5.37 -26.89
CA PHE A 165 70.52 -5.58 -28.06
C PHE A 165 71.28 -4.30 -28.44
N LYS A 166 70.59 -3.15 -28.51
CA LYS A 166 71.21 -1.84 -28.78
C LYS A 166 72.23 -1.46 -27.72
N GLU A 167 71.94 -1.70 -26.45
CA GLU A 167 72.88 -1.45 -25.35
C GLU A 167 74.08 -2.37 -25.44
N ALA A 168 73.90 -3.66 -25.76
CA ALA A 168 75.01 -4.59 -25.94
C ALA A 168 75.90 -4.21 -27.13
N ASP A 169 75.33 -3.70 -28.22
CA ASP A 169 76.10 -3.13 -29.34
C ASP A 169 76.86 -1.87 -28.92
N LYS A 170 76.22 -0.94 -28.21
CA LYS A 170 76.88 0.26 -27.65
C LYS A 170 78.02 -0.11 -26.69
N ARG A 171 77.82 -1.10 -25.82
CA ARG A 171 78.83 -1.60 -24.89
C ARG A 171 80.01 -2.22 -25.63
N ARG A 172 79.77 -3.02 -26.67
CA ARG A 172 80.83 -3.57 -27.52
C ARG A 172 81.61 -2.47 -28.26
N ALA A 173 80.92 -1.46 -28.78
CA ALA A 173 81.57 -0.31 -29.42
C ALA A 173 82.43 0.48 -28.43
N HIS A 174 81.88 0.79 -27.26
CA HIS A 174 82.60 1.46 -26.17
C HIS A 174 83.78 0.61 -25.66
N GLU A 175 83.65 -0.72 -25.57
CA GLU A 175 84.74 -1.61 -25.17
C GLU A 175 85.88 -1.61 -26.20
N LEU A 176 85.56 -1.61 -27.50
CA LEU A 176 86.56 -1.49 -28.56
C LEU A 176 87.24 -0.11 -28.54
N GLU A 177 86.48 0.96 -28.29
CA GLU A 177 87.00 2.32 -28.13
C GLU A 177 87.89 2.43 -26.89
N MET A 178 87.45 1.91 -25.75
CA MET A 178 88.24 1.84 -24.52
C MET A 178 89.49 0.98 -24.69
N LYS A 179 89.45 -0.15 -25.39
CA LYS A 179 90.67 -0.94 -25.70
C LYS A 179 91.61 -0.20 -26.64
N SER A 180 91.08 0.58 -27.59
CA SER A 180 91.85 1.49 -28.45
C SER A 180 92.50 2.61 -27.64
N LEU A 181 91.77 3.14 -26.64
CA LEU A 181 92.26 4.15 -25.71
C LEU A 181 93.16 3.55 -24.61
N GLU A 182 93.02 2.30 -24.19
CA GLU A 182 93.91 1.61 -23.23
C GLU A 182 95.24 1.26 -23.90
N LEU A 183 95.22 0.91 -25.18
CA LEU A 183 96.43 0.86 -26.00
C LEU A 183 97.12 2.24 -26.10
N SER A 184 96.40 3.34 -25.88
CA SER A 184 96.98 4.69 -25.79
C SER A 184 97.17 5.23 -24.36
N ALA A 185 96.55 4.62 -23.35
CA ALA A 185 96.48 5.07 -21.96
C ALA A 185 96.98 4.02 -20.97
N ALA A 186 97.96 3.20 -21.37
CA ALA A 186 98.79 2.40 -20.47
C ALA A 186 99.70 3.28 -19.57
N GLU A 187 99.16 4.35 -19.00
CA GLU A 187 99.64 5.07 -17.82
C GLU A 187 98.43 5.49 -16.97
N THR A 188 98.44 5.00 -15.72
CA THR A 188 97.62 5.38 -14.54
C THR A 188 96.30 4.62 -14.28
N LYS A 189 96.34 3.83 -13.20
CA LYS A 189 95.23 3.20 -12.47
C LYS A 189 94.48 4.24 -11.64
N ASP A 190 93.20 4.01 -11.30
CA ASP A 190 92.80 3.32 -10.05
C ASP A 190 91.31 3.56 -9.65
N LEU A 191 90.69 2.51 -9.07
CA LEU A 191 89.58 2.43 -8.08
C LEU A 191 88.38 3.42 -8.19
N GLY A 192 87.10 3.02 -8.31
CA GLY A 192 86.34 1.97 -7.62
C GLY A 192 85.49 2.56 -6.47
N SER A 193 84.14 2.43 -6.48
CA SER A 193 83.31 2.05 -5.30
C SER A 193 81.80 2.16 -5.55
N SER A 194 81.11 1.19 -4.96
CA SER A 194 79.69 0.96 -4.76
C SER A 194 79.12 1.75 -3.56
N ALA A 195 77.79 1.93 -3.45
CA ALA A 195 76.95 1.32 -2.40
C ALA A 195 75.56 1.98 -2.19
N ASP A 196 74.60 1.08 -1.94
CA ASP A 196 73.19 1.22 -1.56
C ASP A 196 72.85 2.13 -0.37
N GLU A 197 71.68 2.79 -0.46
CA GLU A 197 70.95 3.44 0.63
C GLU A 197 69.82 2.54 1.17
N ALA A 198 69.89 2.25 2.47
CA ALA A 198 68.89 1.49 3.21
C ALA A 198 67.57 2.29 3.37
N ALA A 199 66.51 1.78 2.77
CA ALA A 199 65.15 2.32 2.87
C ALA A 199 64.62 2.29 4.32
N ARG A 200 64.49 3.48 4.93
CA ARG A 200 63.67 3.67 6.13
C ARG A 200 62.20 3.46 5.78
N ALA A 201 61.47 2.74 6.63
CA ALA A 201 60.05 2.46 6.47
C ALA A 201 59.22 3.73 6.19
N PRO A 202 58.15 3.64 5.37
CA PRO A 202 57.35 4.81 4.98
C PRO A 202 56.64 5.44 6.18
N LYS A 203 56.66 6.77 6.27
CA LYS A 203 55.90 7.52 7.27
C LYS A 203 54.42 7.52 6.89
N LEU A 204 53.53 7.19 7.84
CA LEU A 204 52.09 7.32 7.67
C LEU A 204 51.74 8.78 7.31
N PRO A 205 50.92 9.01 6.27
CA PRO A 205 50.39 10.34 5.96
C PRO A 205 49.51 10.87 7.11
N SER A 206 49.55 12.17 7.37
CA SER A 206 48.67 12.85 8.33
C SER A 206 47.19 12.73 7.94
N PHE A 207 46.28 12.70 8.92
CA PHE A 207 44.85 12.64 8.69
C PHE A 207 44.35 13.88 7.96
N ASN A 208 43.61 13.70 6.86
CA ASN A 208 42.98 14.78 6.12
C ASN A 208 41.45 14.69 6.17
N GLU A 209 40.82 15.65 6.83
CA GLU A 209 39.36 15.72 7.03
C GLU A 209 38.54 15.76 5.73
N ASN A 210 39.13 16.22 4.62
CA ASN A 210 38.42 16.38 3.35
C ASN A 210 38.47 15.14 2.45
N SER A 211 39.36 14.18 2.74
CA SER A 211 39.56 12.98 1.91
C SER A 211 39.52 11.67 2.67
N ASP A 212 39.80 11.70 3.98
CA ASP A 212 39.96 10.50 4.78
C ASP A 212 38.74 10.28 5.68
N GLU A 213 38.18 9.07 5.62
CA GLU A 213 37.21 8.64 6.61
C GLU A 213 37.92 8.33 7.94
N MET A 214 37.54 9.02 9.02
CA MET A 214 38.21 8.93 10.33
C MET A 214 38.31 7.49 10.84
N ASP A 215 37.25 6.70 10.69
CA ASP A 215 37.21 5.29 11.12
C ASP A 215 38.20 4.41 10.33
N ALA A 216 38.23 4.53 9.00
CA ALA A 216 39.19 3.82 8.15
C ALA A 216 40.64 4.28 8.42
N TYR A 217 40.84 5.55 8.74
CA TYR A 217 42.14 6.10 9.09
C TYR A 217 42.64 5.55 10.44
N LEU A 218 41.76 5.46 11.45
CA LEU A 218 42.08 4.88 12.75
C LEU A 218 42.44 3.39 12.61
N GLU A 219 41.67 2.60 11.85
CA GLU A 219 42.01 1.20 11.56
C GLU A 219 43.37 1.06 10.87
N ARG A 220 43.68 1.93 9.91
CA ARG A 220 44.99 1.94 9.22
C ARG A 220 46.12 2.23 10.20
N SER A 221 45.92 3.19 11.11
CA SER A 221 46.91 3.54 12.13
C SER A 221 47.16 2.41 13.14
N GLU A 222 46.11 1.67 13.51
CA GLU A 222 46.20 0.51 14.40
C GLU A 222 46.91 -0.66 13.72
N ARG A 223 46.55 -0.99 12.46
CA ARG A 223 47.21 -2.04 11.69
C ARG A 223 48.69 -1.74 11.50
N PHE A 224 49.02 -0.51 11.13
CA PHE A 224 50.41 -0.08 10.99
C PHE A 224 51.19 -0.18 12.31
N SER A 225 50.56 0.18 13.44
CA SER A 225 51.21 0.09 14.76
C SER A 225 51.43 -1.37 15.20
N LYS A 226 50.48 -2.27 14.86
CA LYS A 226 50.59 -3.72 15.09
C LYS A 226 51.70 -4.35 14.23
N ASP A 227 51.75 -4.02 12.94
CA ASP A 227 52.75 -4.56 12.01
C ASP A 227 54.18 -4.12 12.38
N ASN A 228 54.31 -2.98 13.08
CA ASN A 228 55.58 -2.48 13.61
C ASN A 228 55.86 -2.87 15.08
N ASN A 229 55.04 -3.73 15.68
CA ASN A 229 55.17 -4.22 17.07
C ASN A 229 55.28 -3.11 18.14
N TRP A 230 54.48 -2.04 18.01
CA TRP A 230 54.49 -0.94 18.99
C TRP A 230 53.65 -1.25 20.23
N GLN A 231 54.11 -0.80 21.40
CA GLN A 231 53.39 -0.91 22.67
C GLN A 231 52.14 -0.01 22.66
N GLU A 232 51.01 -0.53 23.15
CA GLU A 232 49.69 0.15 23.15
C GLU A 232 49.71 1.51 23.87
N ALA A 233 50.52 1.65 24.92
CA ALA A 233 50.72 2.91 25.64
C ALA A 233 51.31 4.04 24.78
N ALA A 234 51.95 3.71 23.65
CA ALA A 234 52.51 4.70 22.71
C ALA A 234 51.59 5.00 21.53
N TRP A 235 50.45 4.32 21.40
CA TRP A 235 49.54 4.49 20.27
C TRP A 235 48.81 5.83 20.34
N ALA A 236 48.32 6.23 21.53
CA ALA A 236 47.64 7.50 21.74
C ALA A 236 48.54 8.72 21.39
N VAL A 237 49.79 8.69 21.84
CA VAL A 237 50.77 9.75 21.58
C VAL A 237 51.07 9.88 20.09
N ARG A 238 51.21 8.76 19.37
CA ARG A 238 51.49 8.79 17.93
C ARG A 238 50.27 9.19 17.12
N LEU A 239 49.09 8.75 17.53
CA LEU A 239 47.84 9.19 16.93
C LEU A 239 47.70 10.71 17.07
N SER A 240 47.96 11.27 18.25
CA SER A 240 47.92 12.73 18.47
C SER A 240 48.87 13.52 17.55
N ALA A 241 50.02 12.94 17.17
CA ALA A 241 50.98 13.55 16.25
C ALA A 241 50.55 13.46 14.76
N LEU A 242 49.57 12.61 14.45
CA LEU A 242 49.04 12.39 13.10
C LEU A 242 47.70 13.11 12.86
N LEU A 243 47.03 13.55 13.94
CA LEU A 243 45.83 14.39 13.86
C LEU A 243 46.20 15.80 13.38
N THR A 244 45.40 16.34 12.47
CA THR A 244 45.52 17.72 12.01
C THR A 244 44.13 18.38 11.97
N GLY A 245 44.04 19.71 11.91
CA GLY A 245 42.77 20.41 11.77
C GLY A 245 41.85 20.35 13.00
N ASN A 246 40.55 20.16 12.77
CA ASN A 246 39.52 20.02 13.80
C ASN A 246 39.75 18.81 14.72
N SER A 247 40.34 17.71 14.22
CA SER A 247 40.69 16.56 15.05
C SER A 247 41.69 16.93 16.16
N LEU A 248 42.67 17.77 15.84
CA LEU A 248 43.67 18.24 16.79
C LEU A 248 43.07 19.28 17.76
N GLU A 249 42.17 20.14 17.26
CA GLU A 249 41.42 21.08 18.09
C GLU A 249 40.55 20.34 19.13
N PHE A 250 39.88 19.26 18.73
CA PHE A 250 39.12 18.41 19.63
C PHE A 250 40.02 17.68 20.65
N PHE A 251 41.15 17.11 20.20
CA PHE A 251 42.14 16.50 21.08
C PHE A 251 42.63 17.47 22.18
N SER A 252 42.83 18.74 21.85
CA SER A 252 43.27 19.76 22.82
C SER A 252 42.24 20.07 23.92
N ARG A 253 40.97 19.71 23.73
CA ARG A 253 39.86 19.93 24.66
C ARG A 253 39.52 18.68 25.49
N LEU A 254 40.08 17.52 25.16
CA LEU A 254 39.88 16.29 25.91
C LEU A 254 40.58 16.36 27.28
N PRO A 255 40.02 15.76 28.34
CA PRO A 255 40.74 15.60 29.59
C PRO A 255 41.95 14.69 29.38
N LYS A 256 43.04 14.98 30.10
CA LYS A 256 44.32 14.27 29.95
C LYS A 256 44.19 12.75 30.13
N GLU A 257 43.29 12.33 31.01
CA GLU A 257 43.00 10.93 31.31
C GLU A 257 42.41 10.16 30.10
N GLU A 258 41.58 10.82 29.27
CA GLU A 258 41.01 10.24 28.06
C GLU A 258 41.95 10.37 26.85
N ALA A 259 42.84 11.36 26.86
CA ALA A 259 43.81 11.61 25.80
C ALA A 259 45.02 10.64 25.84
N ASP A 260 45.37 10.15 27.03
CA ASP A 260 46.52 9.25 27.24
C ASP A 260 46.16 7.77 26.93
N ASP A 261 44.88 7.38 26.98
CA ASP A 261 44.41 6.04 26.60
C ASP A 261 43.95 6.01 25.14
N HIS A 262 44.57 5.15 24.33
CA HIS A 262 44.23 4.99 22.92
C HIS A 262 42.77 4.57 22.69
N ARG A 263 42.21 3.76 23.59
CA ARG A 263 40.83 3.27 23.48
C ARG A 263 39.83 4.41 23.71
N GLU A 264 40.04 5.20 24.74
CA GLU A 264 39.16 6.33 25.07
C GLU A 264 39.33 7.46 24.03
N LEU A 265 40.56 7.74 23.61
CA LEU A 265 40.84 8.67 22.53
C LEU A 265 40.16 8.27 21.21
N LYS A 266 40.21 6.99 20.84
CA LYS A 266 39.49 6.45 19.67
C LYS A 266 37.99 6.67 19.79
N LEU A 267 37.38 6.32 20.93
CA LEU A 267 35.94 6.47 21.14
C LEU A 267 35.51 7.94 21.11
N ALA A 268 36.29 8.83 21.72
CA ALA A 268 36.01 10.27 21.73
C ALA A 268 36.09 10.87 20.32
N LEU A 269 37.12 10.49 19.53
CA LEU A 269 37.26 10.93 18.14
C LEU A 269 36.13 10.40 17.25
N LEU A 270 35.75 9.13 17.41
CA LEU A 270 34.61 8.57 16.68
C LEU A 270 33.31 9.31 17.02
N ARG A 271 33.06 9.65 18.29
CA ARG A 271 31.89 10.45 18.70
C ARG A 271 31.89 11.86 18.10
N HIS A 272 33.05 12.52 18.05
CA HIS A 272 33.15 13.88 17.51
C HIS A 272 32.81 13.96 16.02
N TYR A 273 33.15 12.94 15.24
CA TYR A 273 32.88 12.90 13.79
C TYR A 273 31.59 12.16 13.41
N ASP A 274 30.64 12.06 14.35
CA ASP A 274 29.37 11.34 14.16
C ASP A 274 29.58 9.89 13.69
N TYR A 275 30.63 9.19 14.12
CA TYR A 275 30.75 7.74 13.98
C TYR A 275 30.06 7.04 15.16
N THR A 276 28.79 7.39 15.36
CA THR A 276 27.84 6.76 16.29
C THR A 276 26.73 6.08 15.49
N ASP A 277 25.89 5.27 16.13
CA ASP A 277 24.77 4.56 15.49
C ASP A 277 23.94 5.50 14.58
N ASP A 278 23.59 6.68 15.08
CA ASP A 278 22.82 7.67 14.32
C ASP A 278 23.61 8.32 13.17
N GLY A 279 24.93 8.46 13.30
CA GLY A 279 25.74 9.07 12.26
C GLY A 279 26.12 8.11 11.13
N TYR A 280 26.33 6.81 11.41
CA TYR A 280 26.42 5.79 10.36
C TYR A 280 25.07 5.62 9.64
N ARG A 281 23.93 5.68 10.35
CA ARG A 281 22.60 5.71 9.71
C ARG A 281 22.43 6.91 8.77
N ARG A 282 22.91 8.09 9.18
CA ARG A 282 22.88 9.30 8.35
C ARG A 282 23.75 9.15 7.09
N LYS A 283 24.93 8.53 7.21
CA LYS A 283 25.81 8.21 6.07
C LYS A 283 25.17 7.18 5.14
N LEU A 284 24.54 6.14 5.68
CA LEU A 284 23.78 5.15 4.91
C LEU A 284 22.60 5.81 4.14
N ARG A 285 21.88 6.74 4.80
CA ARG A 285 20.75 7.48 4.20
C ARG A 285 21.18 8.40 3.06
N ASN A 286 22.29 9.11 3.24
CA ASN A 286 22.75 10.14 2.31
C ASN A 286 23.80 9.62 1.31
N CYS A 287 24.12 8.33 1.34
CA CYS A 287 25.10 7.72 0.45
C CYS A 287 24.66 7.87 -1.01
N LYS A 288 25.50 8.48 -1.83
CA LYS A 288 25.34 8.63 -3.27
C LYS A 288 26.59 8.09 -3.97
N PRO A 289 26.48 7.53 -5.18
CA PRO A 289 27.65 7.08 -5.92
C PRO A 289 28.56 8.29 -6.21
N GLU A 290 29.86 8.12 -5.99
CA GLU A 290 30.85 9.16 -6.26
C GLU A 290 31.28 9.15 -7.74
N GLU A 291 31.75 10.29 -8.26
CA GLU A 291 32.20 10.41 -9.65
C GLU A 291 33.43 9.52 -9.89
N GLY A 292 33.24 8.44 -10.67
CA GLY A 292 34.30 7.46 -10.96
C GLY A 292 34.23 6.18 -10.13
N GLU A 293 33.25 6.04 -9.24
CA GLU A 293 33.04 4.82 -8.45
C GLU A 293 32.29 3.75 -9.27
N THR A 294 32.85 2.54 -9.33
CA THR A 294 32.19 1.38 -9.94
C THR A 294 31.04 0.90 -9.04
N ARG A 295 29.96 0.38 -9.65
CA ARG A 295 28.78 -0.15 -8.93
C ARG A 295 29.14 -1.11 -7.80
N ASP A 296 30.12 -1.99 -8.00
CA ASP A 296 30.52 -2.96 -6.99
C ASP A 296 31.20 -2.30 -5.78
N LEU A 297 32.03 -1.29 -6.00
CA LEU A 297 32.66 -0.50 -4.93
C LEU A 297 31.60 0.26 -4.12
N PHE A 298 30.58 0.79 -4.79
CA PHE A 298 29.46 1.44 -4.13
C PHE A 298 28.65 0.48 -3.26
N ILE A 299 28.41 -0.75 -3.73
CA ILE A 299 27.73 -1.79 -2.96
C ILE A 299 28.57 -2.18 -1.74
N GLU A 300 29.88 -2.37 -1.88
CA GLU A 300 30.77 -2.69 -0.77
C GLU A 300 30.82 -1.54 0.27
N ARG A 301 30.77 -0.28 -0.17
CA ARG A 301 30.67 0.87 0.73
C ARG A 301 29.36 0.89 1.51
N ILE A 302 28.22 0.61 0.86
CA ILE A 302 26.92 0.48 1.52
C ILE A 302 26.92 -0.65 2.55
N LYS A 303 27.48 -1.81 2.20
CA LYS A 303 27.62 -2.95 3.12
C LYS A 303 28.45 -2.57 4.33
N SER A 304 29.59 -1.91 4.12
CA SER A 304 30.45 -1.44 5.21
C SER A 304 29.72 -0.51 6.17
N TYR A 305 28.89 0.42 5.67
CA TYR A 305 28.06 1.26 6.54
C TYR A 305 27.00 0.47 7.31
N LEU A 306 26.38 -0.54 6.69
CA LEU A 306 25.38 -1.38 7.35
C LEU A 306 26.01 -2.22 8.49
N GLU A 307 27.13 -2.87 8.22
CA GLU A 307 27.89 -3.65 9.21
C GLU A 307 28.31 -2.76 10.39
N LYS A 308 28.79 -1.54 10.10
CA LYS A 308 29.18 -0.58 11.14
C LYS A 308 27.99 -0.04 11.95
N CYS A 309 26.81 0.11 11.34
CA CYS A 309 25.58 0.42 12.08
C CYS A 309 25.24 -0.71 13.07
N LEU A 310 25.28 -1.96 12.62
CA LEU A 310 24.96 -3.13 13.45
C LEU A 310 25.98 -3.28 14.59
N ALA A 311 27.27 -3.16 14.29
CA ALA A 311 28.35 -3.24 15.26
C ALA A 311 28.25 -2.14 16.33
N THR A 312 27.87 -0.91 15.94
CA THR A 312 27.72 0.20 16.88
C THR A 312 26.44 0.10 17.71
N ALA A 313 25.37 -0.48 17.15
CA ALA A 313 24.11 -0.73 17.84
C ALA A 313 24.14 -1.93 18.79
N GLY A 314 25.22 -2.74 18.74
CA GLY A 314 25.36 -3.97 19.53
C GLY A 314 24.38 -5.06 19.13
N LEU A 315 23.95 -5.04 17.87
CA LEU A 315 23.02 -6.02 17.30
C LEU A 315 23.81 -7.21 16.72
N ASN A 316 23.28 -8.42 16.84
CA ASN A 316 23.86 -9.56 16.15
C ASN A 316 23.41 -9.47 14.68
N GLU A 317 24.18 -9.96 13.72
CA GLU A 317 23.85 -9.90 12.29
C GLU A 317 22.66 -10.80 11.89
N ASP A 318 21.69 -10.95 12.80
CA ASP A 318 20.46 -11.69 12.66
C ASP A 318 19.45 -10.93 11.80
N TYR A 319 18.63 -11.69 11.09
CA TYR A 319 17.59 -11.14 10.22
C TYR A 319 16.63 -10.19 10.96
N ALA A 320 16.31 -10.49 12.22
CA ALA A 320 15.43 -9.66 13.04
C ALA A 320 16.04 -8.29 13.35
N ASP A 321 17.34 -8.25 13.61
CA ASP A 321 18.08 -7.04 13.95
C ASP A 321 18.25 -6.13 12.73
N ILE A 322 18.52 -6.73 11.56
CA ILE A 322 18.56 -6.02 10.28
C ILE A 322 17.17 -5.46 9.92
N GLN A 323 16.10 -6.25 10.16
CA GLN A 323 14.73 -5.77 9.95
C GLN A 323 14.39 -4.60 10.87
N ASP A 324 14.75 -4.66 12.15
CA ASP A 324 14.50 -3.59 13.12
C ASP A 324 15.28 -2.31 12.73
N LEU A 325 16.53 -2.45 12.30
CA LEU A 325 17.34 -1.32 11.80
C LEU A 325 16.70 -0.66 10.57
N ILE A 326 16.24 -1.44 9.58
CA ILE A 326 15.57 -0.92 8.38
C ILE A 326 14.23 -0.25 8.72
N GLN A 327 13.47 -0.80 9.68
CA GLN A 327 12.20 -0.22 10.11
C GLN A 327 12.40 1.11 10.85
N LYS A 328 13.37 1.17 11.79
CA LYS A 328 13.77 2.39 12.48
C LYS A 328 14.25 3.47 11.50
N GLU A 329 14.98 3.07 10.47
CA GLU A 329 15.47 3.96 9.43
C GLU A 329 14.32 4.53 8.58
N ARG A 330 13.38 3.68 8.14
CA ARG A 330 12.20 4.11 7.37
C ARG A 330 11.28 5.04 8.17
N LEU A 331 11.13 4.79 9.47
CA LEU A 331 10.37 5.66 10.37
C LEU A 331 11.04 7.03 10.52
N SER A 332 12.37 7.05 10.69
CA SER A 332 13.17 8.26 10.84
C SER A 332 13.23 9.12 9.56
N GLN A 333 12.98 8.55 8.38
CA GLN A 333 12.82 9.30 7.12
C GLN A 333 11.45 9.98 7.01
N ARG A 334 10.40 9.36 7.55
CA ARG A 334 9.04 9.93 7.56
C ARG A 334 8.86 11.06 8.57
N ILE A 335 9.56 11.01 9.70
CA ILE A 335 9.43 12.01 10.78
C ILE A 335 10.20 13.30 10.45
N ASN A 336 11.30 13.23 9.70
CA ASN A 336 12.11 14.40 9.29
C ASN A 336 11.67 15.03 7.95
N CYS A 337 10.48 14.69 7.43
CA CYS A 337 9.90 15.34 6.27
C CYS A 337 9.08 16.54 6.75
N PRO A 338 9.50 17.80 6.53
CA PRO A 338 8.63 18.93 6.79
C PRO A 338 7.39 18.85 5.87
N PRO A 339 6.23 19.38 6.32
CA PRO A 339 4.98 19.35 5.57
C PRO A 339 5.06 20.07 4.22
#